data_AF-A0A0G1KT38-F1
#
_entry.id   AF-A0A0G1KT38-F1
#
_cell.length_a   1.000
_cell.length_b   1.000
_cell.length_c   1.000
_cell.angle_alpha   90.00
_cell.angle_beta   90.00
_cell.angle_gamma   90.00
#
_symmetry.space_group_name_H-M   'P 1'
#
loop_
_entity.id
_entity.type
_entity.pdbx_description
1 polymer ?
#
loop_
_entity_poly.entity_id
_entity_poly.type
_entity_poly.pdbx_seq_one_letter_code
_entity_poly.pdbx_strand_id
1 'polypeptide(L)'
;MWSSYSDNGIVIRSVDSGEADKFVSIITENHGLESFLARGARRITSKKASHLDMLNLVRFSVGRGVNPRFLNQVESEVFFPAIKADYAKIGLCLTFAEILNQLLPFDVEDREIFP
;
A
#
# COMPACT_ATOMS: atom_id res chain seq x y z
N MET A 1 -21.76 10.77 1.99
CA MET A 1 -21.77 9.55 1.14
C MET A 1 -20.32 9.32 0.72
N TRP A 2 -19.61 8.36 1.31
CA TRP A 2 -18.19 8.15 0.98
C TRP A 2 -18.04 7.76 -0.49
N SER A 3 -17.43 8.65 -1.26
CA SER A 3 -17.18 8.49 -2.68
C SER A 3 -15.92 7.65 -2.91
N SER A 4 -15.88 6.92 -4.02
CA SER A 4 -14.62 6.40 -4.54
C SER A 4 -13.65 7.56 -4.79
N TYR A 5 -12.37 7.34 -4.54
CA TYR A 5 -11.30 8.28 -4.82
C TYR A 5 -10.09 7.57 -5.42
N SER A 6 -9.17 8.36 -5.97
CA SER A 6 -7.87 7.90 -6.40
C SER A 6 -6.80 8.68 -5.66
N ASP A 7 -5.68 8.04 -5.38
CA ASP A 7 -4.57 8.66 -4.67
C ASP A 7 -3.24 8.03 -5.11
N ASN A 8 -2.14 8.65 -4.69
CA ASN A 8 -0.81 8.05 -4.77
C ASN A 8 -0.36 7.63 -3.37
N GLY A 9 0.57 6.67 -3.30
CA GLY A 9 1.05 6.19 -2.01
C GLY A 9 2.19 5.20 -2.09
N ILE A 10 2.88 5.00 -0.96
CA ILE A 10 3.95 4.02 -0.82
C ILE A 10 3.44 2.81 -0.04
N VAL A 11 3.60 1.62 -0.60
CA VAL A 11 3.24 0.36 0.08
C VAL A 11 4.23 0.07 1.20
N ILE A 12 3.78 0.11 2.45
CA ILE A 12 4.65 -0.13 3.63
C ILE A 12 4.41 -1.48 4.30
N ARG A 13 3.27 -2.13 4.03
CA ARG A 13 2.95 -3.44 4.62
C ARG A 13 2.02 -4.22 3.73
N SER A 14 2.20 -5.54 3.68
CA SER A 14 1.31 -6.48 3.01
C SER A 14 1.15 -7.74 3.85
N VAL A 15 -0.08 -8.12 4.15
CA VAL A 15 -0.42 -9.32 4.95
C VAL A 15 -1.43 -10.15 4.19
N ASP A 16 -1.20 -11.46 4.11
CA ASP A 16 -2.14 -12.39 3.49
C ASP A 16 -3.48 -12.41 4.26
N SER A 17 -4.58 -12.46 3.51
CA SER A 17 -5.94 -12.52 4.04
C SER A 17 -6.73 -13.61 3.31
N GLY A 18 -7.14 -14.63 4.05
CA GLY A 18 -7.82 -15.80 3.48
C GLY A 18 -7.00 -16.47 2.38
N GLU A 19 -7.67 -17.07 1.39
CA GLU A 19 -7.01 -17.84 0.33
C GLU A 19 -6.52 -16.99 -0.84
N ALA A 20 -7.17 -15.86 -1.11
CA ALA A 20 -6.96 -15.14 -2.37
C ALA A 20 -6.52 -13.68 -2.20
N ASP A 21 -6.62 -13.09 -1.01
CA ASP A 21 -6.58 -11.64 -0.83
C ASP A 21 -5.40 -11.20 0.04
N LYS A 22 -5.09 -9.90 0.01
CA LYS A 22 -4.08 -9.30 0.91
C LYS A 22 -4.65 -8.03 1.55
N PHE A 23 -4.35 -7.81 2.83
CA PHE A 23 -4.41 -6.47 3.42
C PHE A 23 -3.11 -5.75 3.10
N VAL A 24 -3.22 -4.54 2.57
CA VAL A 24 -2.07 -3.71 2.20
C VAL A 24 -2.21 -2.36 2.89
N SER A 25 -1.16 -1.95 3.60
CA SER A 25 -1.08 -0.63 4.22
C SER A 25 -0.23 0.28 3.35
N ILE A 26 -0.76 1.48 3.07
CA ILE A 26 -0.18 2.46 2.17
C ILE A 26 -0.13 3.79 2.91
N ILE A 27 1.05 4.40 2.95
CA ILE A 27 1.18 5.83 3.29
C ILE A 27 0.73 6.58 2.04
N THR A 28 -0.41 7.24 2.14
CA THR A 28 -1.06 7.93 1.03
C THR A 28 -0.67 9.41 1.02
N GLU A 29 -0.73 10.03 -0.15
CA GLU A 29 -0.41 11.45 -0.33
C GLU A 29 -1.44 12.35 0.36
N ASN A 30 -2.73 11.97 0.34
CA ASN A 30 -3.80 12.86 0.79
C ASN A 30 -4.56 12.39 2.03
N HIS A 31 -4.48 11.11 2.41
CA HIS A 31 -5.35 10.50 3.42
C HIS A 31 -4.58 9.84 4.58
N GLY A 32 -3.28 10.11 4.70
CA GLY A 32 -2.45 9.54 5.76
C GLY A 32 -2.13 8.06 5.56
N LEU A 33 -1.91 7.32 6.66
CA LEU A 33 -1.71 5.87 6.63
C LEU A 33 -3.07 5.15 6.57
N GLU A 34 -3.28 4.36 5.51
CA GLU A 34 -4.53 3.67 5.25
C GLU A 34 -4.31 2.17 5.02
N SER A 35 -5.30 1.34 5.36
CA SER A 35 -5.30 -0.10 5.12
C SER A 35 -6.40 -0.49 4.13
N PHE A 36 -6.04 -1.31 3.15
CA PHE A 36 -6.95 -1.72 2.09
C PHE A 36 -6.94 -3.23 1.87
N LEU A 37 -8.09 -3.77 1.49
CA LEU A 37 -8.19 -5.15 1.00
C LEU A 37 -7.98 -5.19 -0.52
N ALA A 38 -6.91 -5.86 -0.93
CA ALA A 38 -6.58 -6.17 -2.32
C ALA A 38 -7.11 -7.56 -2.67
N ARG A 39 -8.34 -7.62 -3.21
CA ARG A 39 -8.96 -8.90 -3.59
C ARG A 39 -8.23 -9.58 -4.75
N GLY A 40 -8.03 -10.88 -4.62
CA GLY A 40 -7.33 -11.72 -5.59
C GLY A 40 -5.82 -11.50 -5.65
N ALA A 41 -5.25 -10.66 -4.78
CA ALA A 41 -3.84 -10.30 -4.82
C ALA A 41 -2.87 -11.47 -4.60
N ARG A 42 -3.31 -12.60 -4.02
CA ARG A 42 -2.49 -13.81 -3.83
C ARG A 42 -2.49 -14.73 -5.04
N ARG A 43 -3.43 -14.58 -5.98
CA ARG A 43 -3.53 -15.46 -7.15
C ARG A 43 -2.31 -15.24 -8.05
N ILE A 44 -1.74 -16.32 -8.58
CA ILE A 44 -0.65 -16.27 -9.58
C ILE A 44 -1.01 -15.39 -10.78
N THR A 45 -2.29 -15.36 -11.17
CA THR A 45 -2.81 -14.56 -12.29
C THR A 45 -3.18 -13.12 -11.91
N SER A 46 -2.87 -12.69 -10.68
CA SER A 46 -3.20 -11.37 -10.18
C SER A 46 -2.43 -10.29 -10.91
N LYS A 47 -3.17 -9.34 -11.50
CA LYS A 47 -2.59 -8.12 -12.06
C LYS A 47 -2.18 -7.09 -11.01
N LYS A 48 -2.65 -7.23 -9.76
CA LYS A 48 -2.37 -6.27 -8.68
C LYS A 48 -1.13 -6.65 -7.86
N ALA A 49 -0.75 -7.92 -7.86
CA ALA A 49 0.23 -8.47 -6.92
C ALA A 49 1.58 -7.76 -6.99
N SER A 50 2.17 -7.68 -8.19
CA SER A 50 3.47 -7.02 -8.42
C SER A 50 3.43 -5.53 -8.14
N HIS A 51 2.27 -4.88 -8.34
CA HIS A 51 2.12 -3.46 -8.01
C HIS A 51 2.14 -3.22 -6.50
N LEU A 52 1.59 -4.16 -5.73
CA LEU A 52 1.49 -4.08 -4.28
C LEU A 52 2.71 -4.68 -3.55
N ASP A 53 3.83 -4.85 -4.24
CA ASP A 53 5.10 -5.19 -3.59
C ASP A 53 5.55 -4.05 -2.67
N MET A 54 6.14 -4.43 -1.54
CA MET A 54 6.65 -3.47 -0.56
C MET A 54 7.56 -2.41 -1.20
N LEU A 55 7.46 -1.18 -0.71
CA LEU A 55 8.19 0.01 -1.12
C LEU A 55 7.88 0.52 -2.53
N ASN A 56 6.94 -0.09 -3.26
CA ASN A 56 6.49 0.50 -4.51
C ASN A 56 5.75 1.82 -4.23
N LEU A 57 6.05 2.83 -5.02
CA LEU A 57 5.19 4.00 -5.18
C LEU A 57 4.10 3.63 -6.19
N VAL A 58 2.84 3.72 -5.77
CA VAL A 58 1.68 3.30 -6.54
C VAL A 58 0.68 4.44 -6.70
N ARG A 59 0.03 4.47 -7.85
CA ARG A 59 -1.25 5.14 -8.07
C ARG A 59 -2.35 4.11 -7.90
N PHE A 60 -3.39 4.44 -7.15
CA PHE A 60 -4.46 3.49 -6.88
C PHE A 60 -5.83 4.17 -6.84
N SER A 61 -6.87 3.34 -6.94
CA SER A 61 -8.26 3.77 -6.74
C SER A 61 -8.97 2.91 -5.70
N VAL A 62 -9.77 3.57 -4.88
CA VAL A 62 -10.50 2.97 -3.76
C VAL A 62 -11.99 2.89 -4.10
N GLY A 63 -12.58 1.73 -3.85
CA GLY A 63 -14.01 1.52 -4.00
C GLY A 63 -14.84 2.27 -2.96
N ARG A 64 -16.16 2.35 -3.18
CA ARG A 64 -17.08 2.89 -2.17
C ARG A 64 -17.15 1.94 -0.96
N GLY A 65 -17.25 2.50 0.24
CA GLY A 65 -17.36 1.74 1.50
C GLY A 65 -16.45 2.30 2.58
N VAL A 66 -16.61 1.80 3.81
CA VAL A 66 -15.88 2.29 4.98
C VAL A 66 -14.94 1.26 5.59
N ASN A 67 -15.32 -0.02 5.63
CA ASN A 67 -14.44 -1.05 6.17
C ASN A 67 -14.89 -2.46 5.73
N PRO A 68 -14.02 -3.29 5.11
CA PRO A 68 -12.71 -2.91 4.58
C PRO A 68 -12.84 -2.03 3.33
N ARG A 69 -11.90 -1.09 3.16
CA ARG A 69 -11.77 -0.33 1.90
C ARG A 69 -11.08 -1.19 0.85
N PHE A 70 -11.63 -1.28 -0.36
CA PHE A 70 -11.13 -2.16 -1.41
C PHE A 70 -10.30 -1.40 -2.45
N LEU A 71 -9.16 -1.97 -2.84
CA LEU A 71 -8.40 -1.50 -4.01
C LEU A 71 -9.04 -2.00 -5.31
N ASN A 72 -9.48 -1.06 -6.15
CA ASN A 72 -10.08 -1.36 -7.44
C ASN A 72 -9.00 -1.50 -8.54
N GLN A 73 -8.17 -0.47 -8.70
CA GLN A 73 -7.03 -0.42 -9.61
C GLN A 73 -5.78 -0.02 -8.85
N VAL A 74 -4.64 -0.56 -9.26
CA VAL A 74 -3.32 -0.25 -8.69
C VAL A 74 -2.32 -0.35 -9.82
N GLU A 75 -1.50 0.68 -9.97
CA GLU A 75 -0.40 0.74 -10.93
C GLU A 75 0.81 1.31 -10.21
N SER A 76 1.99 0.72 -10.42
CA SER A 76 3.22 1.26 -9.84
C SER A 76 3.73 2.38 -10.71
N GLU A 77 3.98 3.53 -10.09
CA GLU A 77 4.71 4.64 -10.68
C GLU A 77 6.22 4.37 -10.61
N VAL A 78 6.70 3.83 -9.47
CA VAL A 78 8.14 3.53 -9.26
C VAL A 78 8.31 2.24 -8.43
N PHE A 79 9.23 1.38 -8.86
CA PHE A 79 9.49 0.07 -8.23
C PHE A 79 10.80 -0.02 -7.40
N PHE A 80 11.68 0.98 -7.51
CA PHE A 80 12.99 1.06 -6.83
C PHE A 80 13.86 -0.22 -6.89
N PRO A 81 14.14 -0.80 -8.08
CA PRO A 81 14.88 -2.06 -8.20
C PRO A 81 16.29 -1.99 -7.60
N ALA A 82 16.98 -0.85 -7.72
CA ALA A 82 18.31 -0.66 -7.16
C ALA A 82 18.34 -0.66 -5.62
N ILE A 83 17.25 -0.26 -4.97
CA ILE A 83 17.10 -0.36 -3.50
C ILE A 83 16.82 -1.81 -3.12
N LYS A 84 15.90 -2.47 -3.84
CA LYS A 84 15.49 -3.85 -3.56
C LYS A 84 16.57 -4.90 -3.82
N ALA A 85 17.48 -4.63 -4.76
CA ALA A 85 18.60 -5.52 -5.07
C ALA A 85 19.78 -5.42 -4.07
N ASP A 86 19.80 -4.38 -3.24
CA ASP A 86 20.86 -4.14 -2.25
C ASP A 86 20.36 -4.51 -0.85
N TYR A 87 20.96 -5.56 -0.27
CA TYR A 87 20.51 -6.14 1.01
C TYR A 87 20.51 -5.14 2.17
N ALA A 88 21.51 -4.25 2.22
CA ALA A 88 21.61 -3.26 3.29
C ALA A 88 20.52 -2.18 3.15
N LYS A 89 20.30 -1.70 1.93
CA LYS A 89 19.28 -0.67 1.66
C LYS A 89 17.88 -1.19 1.87
N ILE A 90 17.57 -2.39 1.34
CA ILE A 90 16.25 -2.98 1.53
C ILE A 90 15.97 -3.24 3.02
N GLY A 91 16.95 -3.78 3.77
CA GLY A 91 16.82 -3.98 5.21
C GLY A 91 16.45 -2.68 5.95
N LEU A 92 17.17 -1.60 5.66
CA LEU A 92 16.90 -0.28 6.25
C LEU A 92 15.49 0.23 5.90
N CYS A 93 15.10 0.18 4.63
CA CYS A 93 13.77 0.64 4.19
C CYS A 93 12.64 -0.19 4.82
N LEU A 94 12.82 -1.51 4.93
CA LEU A 94 11.84 -2.39 5.59
C LEU A 94 11.72 -2.08 7.09
N THR A 95 12.83 -1.79 7.77
CA THR A 95 12.82 -1.35 9.17
C THR A 95 12.05 -0.05 9.34
N PHE A 96 12.31 0.97 8.50
CA PHE A 96 11.55 2.22 8.55
C PHE A 96 10.07 2.02 8.25
N ALA A 97 9.73 1.20 7.24
CA ALA A 97 8.34 0.89 6.92
C ALA A 97 7.58 0.29 8.12
N GLU A 98 8.21 -0.63 8.86
CA GLU A 98 7.62 -1.21 10.06
C GLU A 98 7.49 -0.18 11.21
N ILE A 99 8.51 0.66 11.43
CA ILE A 99 8.46 1.74 12.43
C ILE A 99 7.31 2.70 12.12
N LEU A 100 7.18 3.15 10.86
CA LEU A 100 6.10 4.05 10.44
C LEU A 100 4.73 3.39 10.61
N ASN A 101 4.60 2.10 10.26
CA ASN A 101 3.37 1.34 10.43
C ASN A 101 2.93 1.22 11.91
N GLN A 102 3.87 1.25 12.86
CA GLN A 102 3.58 1.18 14.30
C GLN A 102 3.31 2.54 14.93
N LEU A 103 3.96 3.60 14.44
CA LEU A 103 3.88 4.93 15.03
C LEU A 103 2.76 5.79 14.46
N LEU A 104 2.46 5.64 13.16
CA LEU A 104 1.45 6.47 12.50
C LEU A 104 0.03 5.97 12.83
N PRO A 105 -0.91 6.88 13.13
CA PRO A 105 -2.31 6.50 13.26
C PRO A 105 -2.89 6.09 11.91
N PHE A 106 -3.71 5.04 11.91
CA PHE A 106 -4.50 4.66 10.74
C PHE A 106 -5.71 5.57 10.58
N ASP A 107 -6.11 5.83 9.32
CA ASP A 107 -7.34 6.55 8.97
C ASP A 107 -7.41 8.00 9.48
N VAL A 108 -6.24 8.61 9.72
CA VAL A 108 -6.11 10.02 10.08
C VAL A 108 -5.44 10.73 8.90
N GLU A 109 -6.12 11.71 8.33
CA GLU A 109 -5.56 12.53 7.26
C GLU A 109 -4.29 13.23 7.76
N ASP A 110 -3.19 12.98 7.07
CA ASP A 110 -1.92 13.64 7.30
C ASP A 110 -1.22 13.76 5.94
N ARG A 111 -1.02 15.00 5.49
CA ARG A 111 -0.38 15.31 4.19
C ARG A 111 1.11 15.60 4.34
N GLU A 112 1.59 15.79 5.57
CA GLU A 112 2.99 16.09 5.83
C GLU A 112 3.84 14.82 5.93
N ILE A 113 3.21 13.66 6.15
CA ILE A 113 3.89 12.36 6.18
C ILE A 113 4.34 11.86 4.80
N PHE A 114 3.77 12.41 3.73
CA PHE A 114 4.09 12.00 2.37
C PHE A 114 5.20 12.90 1.79
N PRO A 115 6.30 12.32 1.27
CA PRO A 115 7.47 13.07 0.82
C PRO A 115 7.30 13.80 -0.51
#